data_AF-A0A1Q7B5H6-F1
#
_entry.id   AF-A0A1Q7B5H6-F1
#
_cell.length_a   1.000
_cell.length_b   1.000
_cell.length_c   1.000
_cell.angle_alpha   90.00
_cell.angle_beta   90.00
_cell.angle_gamma   90.00
#
_symmetry.space_group_name_H-M   'P 1'
#
loop_
_entity.id
_entity.type
_entity.pdbx_description
1 polymer ?
#
loop_
_entity_poly.entity_id
_entity_poly.type
_entity_poly.pdbx_seq_one_letter_code
_entity_poly.pdbx_strand_id
1 'polypeptide(L)' 'MSPIALTDQQMAKITDLVRLIPPWRRDEFLRELAIRLRDVELGDGAVHRIAARCLRDVLARPRSWPVDSGQRG' A
#
# COMPACT_ATOMS: atom_id res chain seq x y z
N MET A 1 2.16 -12.03 -11.37
CA MET A 1 2.28 -10.60 -11.02
C MET A 1 3.68 -10.17 -11.41
N SER A 2 3.83 -9.21 -12.31
CA SER A 2 5.17 -8.69 -12.65
C SER A 2 5.71 -7.84 -11.48
N PRO A 3 7.02 -7.94 -11.16
CA PRO A 3 7.62 -7.10 -10.13
C PRO A 3 7.52 -5.61 -10.48
N ILE A 4 7.24 -4.76 -9.48
CA ILE A 4 7.30 -3.30 -9.62
C ILE A 4 8.76 -2.88 -9.35
N ALA A 5 9.42 -2.33 -10.35
CA ALA A 5 10.79 -1.84 -10.23
C ALA A 5 10.81 -0.47 -9.55
N LEU A 6 10.95 -0.45 -8.23
CA LEU A 6 11.13 0.76 -7.45
C LEU A 6 12.62 1.05 -7.24
N THR A 7 12.99 2.31 -7.26
CA THR A 7 14.31 2.72 -6.77
C THR A 7 14.37 2.63 -5.24
N ASP A 8 15.57 2.57 -4.67
CA ASP A 8 15.76 2.59 -3.21
C ASP A 8 15.13 3.83 -2.56
N GLN A 9 15.23 4.98 -3.23
CA GLN A 9 14.63 6.23 -2.76
C GLN A 9 13.09 6.14 -2.73
N GLN A 10 12.48 5.54 -3.75
CA GLN A 10 11.03 5.32 -3.80
C GLN A 10 10.58 4.34 -2.72
N MET A 11 11.33 3.25 -2.53
CA MET A 11 11.07 2.27 -1.48
C MET A 11 11.19 2.88 -0.07
N ALA A 12 12.19 3.73 0.16
CA ALA A 12 12.36 4.44 1.43
C ALA A 12 11.14 5.33 1.73
N LYS A 13 10.69 6.12 0.75
CA LYS A 13 9.49 6.98 0.90
C LYS A 13 8.22 6.17 1.21
N ILE A 14 8.05 5.02 0.58
CA ILE A 14 6.92 4.12 0.87
C ILE A 14 7.05 3.57 2.30
N THR A 15 8.25 3.15 2.69
CA THR A 15 8.53 2.60 4.03
C THR A 15 8.22 3.61 5.14
N ASP A 16 8.56 4.88 4.93
CA ASP A 16 8.25 5.95 5.88
C ASP A 16 6.73 6.12 6.08
N LEU A 17 5.95 6.02 5.01
CA LEU A 17 4.48 6.06 5.10
C LEU A 17 3.90 4.82 5.79
N VAL A 18 4.47 3.64 5.54
CA VAL A 18 4.05 2.37 6.17
C VAL A 18 4.18 2.44 7.70
N ARG A 19 5.14 3.20 8.23
CA ARG A 19 5.31 3.39 9.69
C ARG A 19 4.14 4.10 10.34
N LEU A 20 3.40 4.92 9.59
CA LEU A 20 2.20 5.61 10.06
C LEU A 20 0.97 4.70 10.08
N ILE A 21 1.05 3.52 9.48
CA ILE A 21 -0.05 2.57 9.36
C ILE A 21 0.02 1.54 10.49
N PRO A 22 -1.10 1.32 11.21
CA PRO A 22 -1.18 0.23 12.18
C PRO A 22 -0.81 -1.12 11.54
N PRO A 23 -0.07 -2.00 12.23
CA PRO A 23 0.47 -3.23 11.63
C PRO A 23 -0.56 -4.08 10.87
N TRP A 24 -1.78 -4.21 11.40
CA TRP A 24 -2.88 -4.99 10.80
C TRP A 24 -3.44 -4.41 9.50
N ARG A 25 -3.07 -3.19 9.11
CA ARG A 25 -3.50 -2.55 7.85
C ARG A 25 -2.38 -2.36 6.83
N ARG A 26 -1.13 -2.73 7.18
CA ARG A 26 0.02 -2.56 6.30
C ARG A 26 -0.11 -3.39 5.03
N ASP A 27 -0.59 -4.62 5.15
CA ASP A 27 -0.84 -5.49 4.00
C ASP A 27 -1.91 -4.93 3.06
N GLU A 28 -3.02 -4.41 3.61
CA GLU A 28 -4.06 -3.74 2.84
C GLU A 28 -3.48 -2.57 2.03
N PHE A 29 -2.69 -1.71 2.69
CA PHE A 29 -2.03 -0.59 2.05
C PHE A 29 -1.06 -1.01 0.94
N LEU A 30 -0.20 -1.99 1.20
CA LEU A 30 0.80 -2.44 0.21
C LEU A 30 0.13 -3.07 -1.01
N ARG A 31 -0.93 -3.86 -0.80
CA ARG A 31 -1.71 -4.45 -1.90
C ARG A 31 -2.38 -3.37 -2.75
N GLU A 32 -3.06 -2.43 -2.12
CA GLU A 32 -3.73 -1.32 -2.81
C GLU A 32 -2.71 -0.44 -3.55
N LEU A 33 -1.57 -0.15 -2.94
CA LEU A 33 -0.50 0.62 -3.56
C LEU A 33 0.06 -0.10 -4.79
N ALA A 34 0.33 -1.40 -4.69
CA ALA A 34 0.82 -2.20 -5.81
C ALA A 34 -0.18 -2.24 -6.99
N ILE A 35 -1.49 -2.26 -6.72
CA ILE A 35 -2.52 -2.15 -7.76
C ILE A 35 -2.44 -0.79 -8.44
N ARG A 36 -2.35 0.31 -7.67
CA ARG A 36 -2.33 1.68 -8.20
C ARG A 36 -1.07 2.02 -8.98
N LEU A 37 0.04 1.35 -8.70
CA LEU A 37 1.33 1.58 -9.37
C LEU A 37 1.52 0.75 -10.65
N ARG A 38 0.67 -0.25 -10.92
CA ARG A 38 0.89 -1.24 -11.99
C ARG A 38 1.05 -0.62 -13.37
N ASP A 39 0.23 0.38 -13.69
CA ASP A 39 0.16 0.98 -15.02
C ASP A 39 0.56 2.46 -14.99
N VAL A 40 1.44 2.82 -14.04
CA VAL A 40 1.91 4.19 -13.84
C VAL A 40 3.37 4.29 -14.21
N GLU A 41 3.73 5.34 -14.95
CA GLU A 41 5.12 5.72 -15.14
C GLU A 41 5.76 6.09 -13.79
N LEU A 42 6.75 5.28 -13.37
CA LEU A 42 7.34 5.35 -12.04
C LEU A 42 8.36 6.48 -11.93
N GLY A 43 7.85 7.70 -11.75
CA GLY A 43 8.63 8.85 -11.30
C GLY A 43 8.49 9.08 -9.79
N ASP A 44 9.55 9.57 -9.15
CA ASP A 44 9.59 9.84 -7.70
C ASP A 44 8.41 10.67 -7.18
N GLY A 45 8.05 11.73 -7.91
CA GLY A 45 6.89 12.56 -7.58
C GLY A 45 5.56 11.82 -7.75
N ALA A 46 5.44 10.94 -8.74
CA ALA A 46 4.24 10.15 -8.97
C ALA A 46 4.06 9.08 -7.87
N VAL A 47 5.12 8.33 -7.57
CA VAL A 47 5.11 7.28 -6.53
C VAL A 47 4.74 7.88 -5.17
N HIS A 48 5.37 8.99 -4.77
CA HIS A 48 5.07 9.63 -3.49
C HIS A 48 3.61 10.11 -3.41
N ARG A 49 3.10 10.77 -4.46
CA ARG A 49 1.70 11.25 -4.48
C ARG A 49 0.70 10.10 -4.41
N ILE A 50 0.93 9.02 -5.16
CA ILE A 50 0.06 7.84 -5.17
C ILE A 50 0.07 7.16 -3.80
N ALA A 51 1.25 6.98 -3.20
CA ALA A 51 1.39 6.40 -1.88
C ALA A 51 0.71 7.25 -0.80
N ALA A 52 0.88 8.58 -0.83
CA ALA A 52 0.24 9.50 0.11
C ALA A 52 -1.29 9.52 -0.03
N ARG A 53 -1.82 9.38 -1.25
CA ARG A 53 -3.28 9.24 -1.48
C ARG A 53 -3.78 7.87 -1.00
N CYS A 54 -3.06 6.80 -1.32
CA CYS A 54 -3.37 5.45 -0.88
C CYS A 54 -3.42 5.35 0.65
N LEU A 55 -2.46 5.95 1.36
CA LEU A 55 -2.44 6.03 2.82
C LEU A 55 -3.72 6.65 3.37
N ARG A 56 -4.12 7.81 2.85
CA ARG A 56 -5.33 8.52 3.29
C ARG A 56 -6.58 7.68 3.04
N ASP A 57 -6.69 7.07 1.87
CA ASP A 57 -7.84 6.24 1.52
C ASP A 57 -7.94 5.00 2.43
N VAL A 58 -6.81 4.34 2.71
CA VAL A 58 -6.74 3.22 3.66
C VAL A 58 -7.19 3.72 5.01
N LEU A 59 -6.53 4.73 5.61
CA LEU A 59 -6.86 5.21 6.95
C LEU A 59 -8.31 5.71 7.11
N ALA A 60 -8.92 6.24 6.05
CA ALA A 60 -10.32 6.68 6.07
C ALA A 60 -11.34 5.54 6.05
N ARG A 61 -10.97 4.34 5.57
CA ARG A 61 -11.87 3.18 5.58
C ARG A 61 -12.12 2.74 7.04
N PRO A 62 -13.37 2.46 7.42
CA PRO A 62 -13.66 1.84 8.71
C PRO A 62 -12.91 0.52 8.83
N ARG A 63 -12.55 0.13 10.06
CA ARG A 63 -11.82 -1.11 10.31
C ARG A 63 -12.60 -2.28 9.70
N SER A 64 -12.11 -2.82 8.60
CA SER A 64 -12.49 -4.13 8.11
C SER A 64 -11.98 -5.13 9.14
N TRP A 65 -12.90 -5.72 9.91
CA TRP A 65 -12.60 -6.89 10.73
C TRP A 65 -12.06 -7.99 9.80
N PRO A 66 -11.01 -8.74 10.17
CA PRO A 66 -10.66 -9.90 9.38
C PRO A 66 -11.84 -10.86 9.52
N VAL A 67 -12.58 -11.09 8.43
CA VAL A 67 -13.42 -12.28 8.31
C VAL A 67 -12.41 -13.42 8.12
N ASP A 68 -11.79 -13.83 9.23
CA ASP A 68 -11.18 -15.13 9.33
C ASP A 68 -12.35 -16.12 9.46
N SER A 69 -13.13 -16.26 8.39
CA SER A 69 -14.02 -17.40 8.22
C SER A 69 -13.10 -18.58 7.96
N GLY A 70 -12.60 -19.14 9.07
CA GLY A 70 -12.02 -20.46 9.11
C GLY A 70 -13.06 -21.46 8.61
N GLN A 71 -13.15 -21.61 7.29
CA GLN A 71 -13.49 -22.88 6.68
C GLN A 71 -12.30 -23.81 6.95
N ARG A 72 -12.35 -24.50 8.09
CA ARG A 72 -11.74 -25.81 8.22
C ARG A 72 -12.89 -26.77 8.46
N GLY A 73 -13.09 -27.64 7.48
CA GLY A 73 -13.99 -28.79 7.57
C GLY A 73 -13.42 -29.90 8.44
#